data_AF-A0A9C8NVS2-F1
#
_entry.id   AF-A0A9C8NVS2-F1
#
_cell.length_a   1.000
_cell.length_b   1.000
_cell.length_c   1.000
_cell.angle_alpha   90.00
_cell.angle_beta   90.00
_cell.angle_gamma   90.00
#
_symmetry.space_group_name_H-M   'P 1'
#
loop_
_entity.id
_entity.type
_entity.pdbx_description
1 polymer ?
#
loop_
_entity_poly.entity_id
_entity_poly.type
_entity_poly.pdbx_seq_one_letter_code
_entity_poly.pdbx_strand_id
1 'polypeptide(L)'
;MSVSALVARIKNALAESFPKSITVIGELSNCSLAASGHFYFTLKDANAAIPAVMWRRGASKLRFRPEDGMEVVLTGRVDVYDAQGKLQLYVDSITLKGAGELELAFRQLKDKLQREGLFDPARKKPLPHIPRAIGVVSSPTGAAIRDIGRTLRRRWPAATVYLLPAPVQGEGAAEKIAAAIAAIDRNAQRLQIDVILVARGGGSLEDLWAFNEEPVARAIAAARTPVITGVGHEVDITIADLAADVRAATPTAAAERAVPDRTEMGHRIGQLAARLSG
;
A
#
# COMPACT_ATOMS: atom_id res chain seq x y z
N MET A 1 -31.05 -35.45 -31.98
CA MET A 1 -30.51 -34.26 -31.28
C MET A 1 -28.99 -34.31 -31.41
N SER A 2 -28.36 -33.30 -32.00
CA SER A 2 -26.89 -33.24 -32.14
C SER A 2 -26.22 -32.80 -30.83
N VAL A 3 -24.90 -32.98 -30.73
CA VAL A 3 -24.09 -32.45 -29.62
C VAL A 3 -24.24 -30.93 -29.51
N SER A 4 -24.23 -30.22 -30.65
CA SER A 4 -24.47 -28.76 -30.69
C SER A 4 -25.85 -28.37 -30.17
N ALA A 5 -26.89 -29.14 -30.53
CA ALA A 5 -28.25 -28.90 -30.04
C ALA A 5 -28.37 -29.18 -28.52
N LEU A 6 -27.63 -30.16 -27.99
CA LEU A 6 -27.58 -30.43 -26.55
C LEU A 6 -26.91 -29.27 -25.79
N VAL A 7 -25.75 -28.81 -26.24
CA VAL A 7 -25.02 -27.69 -25.60
C VAL A 7 -25.86 -26.41 -25.60
N ALA A 8 -26.51 -26.10 -26.73
CA ALA A 8 -27.42 -24.95 -26.82
C ALA A 8 -28.59 -25.04 -25.83
N ARG A 9 -29.18 -26.23 -25.65
CA ARG A 9 -30.24 -26.43 -24.64
C ARG A 9 -29.75 -26.25 -23.21
N ILE A 10 -28.57 -26.74 -22.86
CA ILE A 10 -27.96 -26.55 -21.53
C ILE A 10 -27.72 -25.07 -21.27
N LYS A 11 -27.16 -24.36 -22.24
CA LYS A 11 -26.90 -22.92 -22.17
C LYS A 11 -28.19 -22.12 -21.93
N ASN A 12 -29.25 -22.40 -22.69
CA ASN A 12 -30.53 -21.73 -22.53
C ASN A 12 -31.13 -21.99 -21.14
N ALA A 13 -31.09 -23.24 -20.67
CA ALA A 13 -31.58 -23.59 -19.33
C ALA A 13 -30.82 -22.85 -18.22
N LEU A 14 -29.51 -22.70 -18.35
CA LEU A 14 -28.70 -21.90 -17.42
C LEU A 14 -29.04 -20.42 -17.48
N ALA A 15 -29.21 -19.86 -18.69
CA ALA A 15 -29.55 -18.45 -18.87
C ALA A 15 -30.94 -18.10 -18.33
N GLU A 16 -31.90 -19.03 -18.36
CA GLU A 16 -33.23 -18.88 -17.76
C GLU A 16 -33.22 -19.02 -16.24
N SER A 17 -32.37 -19.90 -15.70
CA SER A 17 -32.35 -20.24 -14.27
C SER A 17 -31.45 -19.34 -13.42
N PHE A 18 -30.40 -18.74 -14.01
CA PHE A 18 -29.44 -17.91 -13.28
C PHE A 18 -29.68 -16.41 -13.54
N PRO A 19 -29.46 -15.56 -12.51
CA PRO A 19 -29.42 -14.12 -12.70
C PRO A 19 -28.36 -13.71 -13.74
N LYS A 20 -28.65 -12.63 -14.48
CA LYS A 20 -27.71 -12.07 -15.47
C LYS A 20 -26.36 -11.66 -14.88
N SER A 21 -26.32 -11.36 -13.58
CA SER A 21 -25.11 -11.09 -12.82
C SER A 21 -25.23 -11.72 -11.43
N ILE A 22 -24.19 -12.43 -11.01
CA ILE A 22 -24.06 -13.07 -9.71
C ILE A 22 -22.80 -12.57 -9.01
N THR A 23 -22.81 -12.65 -7.68
CA THR A 23 -21.65 -12.39 -6.83
C THR A 23 -21.22 -13.70 -6.18
N VAL A 24 -19.94 -14.04 -6.28
CA VAL A 24 -19.39 -15.30 -5.74
C VAL A 24 -18.10 -15.00 -4.98
N ILE A 25 -17.93 -15.67 -3.84
CA ILE A 25 -16.73 -15.58 -3.00
C ILE A 25 -15.96 -16.88 -3.15
N GLY A 26 -14.64 -16.80 -3.27
CA GLY A 26 -13.77 -17.97 -3.28
C GLY A 26 -12.30 -17.60 -3.37
N GLU A 27 -11.45 -18.62 -3.38
CA GLU A 27 -10.00 -18.49 -3.53
C GLU A 27 -9.61 -18.62 -5.00
N LEU A 28 -8.72 -17.74 -5.47
CA LEU A 28 -8.08 -17.86 -6.77
C LEU A 28 -7.09 -19.03 -6.81
N SER A 29 -7.11 -19.79 -7.89
CA SER A 29 -6.15 -20.88 -8.15
C SER A 29 -5.90 -21.05 -9.64
N ASN A 30 -4.75 -21.61 -10.02
CA ASN A 30 -4.38 -21.82 -11.42
C ASN A 30 -4.44 -20.51 -12.25
N CYS A 31 -4.05 -19.38 -11.66
CA CYS A 31 -4.05 -18.07 -12.28
C CYS A 31 -3.10 -18.02 -13.49
N SER A 32 -3.61 -17.61 -14.64
CA SER A 32 -2.85 -17.49 -15.88
C SER A 32 -3.28 -16.27 -16.69
N LEU A 33 -2.35 -15.38 -16.96
CA LEU A 33 -2.55 -14.25 -17.87
C LEU A 33 -2.10 -14.65 -19.28
N ALA A 34 -3.05 -14.81 -20.19
CA ALA A 34 -2.76 -15.16 -21.57
C ALA A 34 -2.12 -13.99 -22.33
N ALA A 35 -1.40 -14.29 -23.41
CA ALA A 35 -0.77 -13.28 -24.29
C ALA A 35 -1.78 -12.28 -24.89
N SER A 36 -3.05 -12.68 -25.05
CA SER A 36 -4.14 -11.78 -25.46
C SER A 36 -4.52 -10.73 -24.40
N GLY A 37 -4.05 -10.89 -23.17
CA GLY A 37 -4.42 -10.09 -22.00
C GLY A 37 -5.69 -10.57 -21.30
N HIS A 38 -6.21 -11.75 -21.66
CA HIS A 38 -7.29 -12.40 -20.90
C HIS A 38 -6.72 -13.09 -19.67
N PHE A 39 -7.45 -12.99 -18.56
CA PHE A 39 -7.06 -13.60 -17.31
C PHE A 39 -7.94 -14.84 -17.07
N TYR A 40 -7.31 -16.00 -17.00
CA TYR A 40 -7.94 -17.29 -16.73
C TYR A 40 -7.54 -17.76 -15.34
N PHE A 41 -8.48 -18.34 -14.61
CA PHE A 41 -8.23 -18.87 -13.28
C PHE A 41 -9.31 -19.89 -12.91
N THR A 42 -9.14 -20.57 -11.80
CA THR A 42 -10.15 -21.41 -11.17
C THR A 42 -10.55 -20.76 -9.85
N LEU A 43 -11.84 -20.50 -9.67
CA LEU A 43 -12.39 -20.09 -8.38
C LEU A 43 -12.75 -21.34 -7.59
N LYS A 44 -12.25 -21.49 -6.37
CA LYS A 44 -12.55 -22.64 -5.51
C LYS A 44 -12.96 -22.23 -4.11
N ASP A 45 -13.70 -23.11 -3.45
CA ASP A 45 -13.93 -23.11 -2.01
C ASP A 45 -13.53 -24.48 -1.41
N ALA A 46 -13.96 -24.79 -0.18
CA ALA A 46 -13.63 -26.05 0.48
C ALA A 46 -14.21 -27.30 -0.22
N ASN A 47 -15.28 -27.16 -1.02
CA ASN A 47 -16.07 -28.27 -1.55
C ASN A 47 -16.16 -28.29 -3.09
N ALA A 48 -15.94 -27.16 -3.75
CA ALA A 48 -16.19 -26.99 -5.17
C ALA A 48 -15.14 -26.09 -5.85
N ALA A 49 -15.01 -26.26 -7.17
CA ALA A 49 -14.17 -25.43 -8.02
C ALA A 49 -14.84 -25.19 -9.38
N ILE A 50 -14.72 -23.99 -9.91
CA ILE A 50 -15.26 -23.61 -11.21
C ILE A 50 -14.23 -22.81 -12.03
N PRO A 51 -14.02 -23.14 -13.31
CA PRO A 51 -13.18 -22.33 -14.19
C PRO A 51 -13.80 -20.95 -14.42
N ALA A 52 -12.96 -19.92 -14.42
CA ALA A 52 -13.35 -18.54 -14.61
C ALA A 52 -12.44 -17.84 -15.63
N VAL A 53 -13.03 -16.87 -16.34
CA VAL A 53 -12.32 -16.03 -17.30
C VAL A 53 -12.74 -14.58 -17.13
N MET A 54 -11.75 -13.69 -17.08
CA MET A 54 -11.92 -12.26 -17.14
C MET A 54 -11.29 -11.74 -18.44
N TRP A 55 -12.10 -11.13 -19.29
CA TRP A 55 -11.62 -10.59 -20.56
C TRP A 55 -10.68 -9.40 -20.36
N ARG A 56 -9.89 -9.09 -21.39
CA ARG A 56 -8.82 -8.08 -21.34
C ARG A 56 -9.29 -6.73 -20.78
N ARG A 57 -10.50 -6.29 -21.19
CA ARG A 57 -11.10 -5.03 -20.75
C ARG A 57 -11.42 -4.99 -19.25
N GLY A 58 -11.75 -6.14 -18.66
CA GLY A 58 -11.95 -6.28 -17.22
C GLY A 58 -10.61 -6.42 -16.50
N ALA A 59 -9.73 -7.29 -17.00
CA ALA A 59 -8.42 -7.56 -16.41
C ALA A 59 -7.54 -6.31 -16.33
N SER A 60 -7.59 -5.43 -17.34
CA SER A 60 -6.82 -4.17 -17.34
C SER A 60 -7.28 -3.15 -16.30
N LYS A 61 -8.45 -3.35 -15.66
CA LYS A 61 -8.98 -2.45 -14.62
C LYS A 61 -8.64 -2.92 -13.20
N LEU A 62 -8.04 -4.11 -13.06
CA LEU A 62 -7.63 -4.60 -11.76
C LEU A 62 -6.57 -3.67 -11.17
N ARG A 63 -6.78 -3.24 -9.93
CA ARG A 63 -5.86 -2.37 -9.18
C ARG A 63 -4.79 -3.16 -8.43
N PHE A 64 -4.83 -4.48 -8.52
CA PHE A 64 -3.90 -5.41 -7.89
C PHE A 64 -3.55 -6.51 -8.88
N ARG A 65 -2.44 -7.20 -8.62
CA ARG A 65 -2.04 -8.38 -9.39
C ARG A 65 -2.73 -9.60 -8.79
N PRO A 66 -3.66 -10.28 -9.49
CA PRO A 66 -4.29 -11.50 -8.98
C PRO A 66 -3.28 -12.65 -8.97
N GLU A 67 -3.22 -13.36 -7.84
CA GLU A 67 -2.33 -14.50 -7.61
C GLU A 67 -3.08 -15.64 -6.93
N ASP A 68 -2.53 -16.86 -7.04
CA ASP A 68 -3.08 -18.05 -6.39
C ASP A 68 -3.10 -17.89 -4.86
N GLY A 69 -4.16 -18.36 -4.22
CA GLY A 69 -4.35 -18.25 -2.76
C GLY A 69 -5.11 -17.00 -2.31
N MET A 70 -5.40 -16.04 -3.19
CA MET A 70 -6.16 -14.84 -2.83
C MET A 70 -7.65 -15.14 -2.68
N GLU A 71 -8.24 -14.82 -1.52
CA GLU A 71 -9.69 -14.78 -1.36
C GLU A 71 -10.28 -13.53 -2.03
N VAL A 72 -11.22 -13.74 -2.94
CA VAL A 72 -11.82 -12.69 -3.75
C VAL A 72 -13.35 -12.74 -3.72
N VAL A 73 -13.94 -11.57 -3.92
CA VAL A 73 -15.35 -11.40 -4.28
C VAL A 73 -15.40 -11.00 -5.75
N LEU A 74 -16.11 -11.82 -6.52
CA LEU A 74 -16.22 -11.73 -7.97
C LEU A 74 -17.64 -11.36 -8.35
N THR A 75 -17.80 -10.49 -9.34
CA THR A 75 -19.09 -10.31 -10.02
C THR A 75 -18.98 -10.71 -11.47
N GLY A 76 -20.01 -11.38 -11.98
CA GLY A 76 -19.99 -11.90 -13.33
C GLY A 76 -21.23 -12.74 -13.64
N ARG A 77 -21.14 -13.60 -14.66
CA ARG A 77 -22.23 -14.48 -15.09
C ARG A 77 -21.73 -15.88 -15.38
N VAL A 78 -22.57 -16.88 -15.11
CA VAL A 78 -22.30 -18.27 -15.47
C VAL A 78 -22.80 -18.51 -16.89
N ASP A 79 -21.97 -19.11 -17.72
CA ASP A 79 -22.34 -19.44 -19.10
C ASP A 79 -21.53 -20.67 -19.57
N VAL A 80 -21.90 -21.22 -20.72
CA VAL A 80 -21.27 -22.43 -21.29
C VAL A 80 -20.47 -22.03 -22.52
N TYR A 81 -19.22 -22.49 -22.59
CA TYR A 81 -18.39 -22.30 -23.76
C TYR A 81 -18.83 -23.24 -24.90
N ASP A 82 -19.53 -22.69 -25.89
CA ASP A 82 -20.23 -23.43 -26.96
C ASP A 82 -19.37 -24.49 -27.66
N ALA A 83 -18.09 -24.19 -27.91
CA ALA A 83 -17.19 -25.08 -28.64
C ALA A 83 -16.79 -26.35 -27.84
N GLN A 84 -16.84 -26.30 -26.50
CA GLN A 84 -16.42 -27.42 -25.65
C GLN A 84 -17.51 -27.89 -24.67
N GLY A 85 -18.66 -27.21 -24.63
CA GLY A 85 -19.74 -27.52 -23.67
C GLY A 85 -19.33 -27.36 -22.20
N LYS A 86 -18.28 -26.58 -21.92
CA LYS A 86 -17.75 -26.41 -20.55
C LYS A 86 -18.41 -25.25 -19.84
N LEU A 87 -18.84 -25.48 -18.60
CA LEU A 87 -19.32 -24.43 -17.71
C LEU A 87 -18.16 -23.50 -17.31
N GLN A 88 -18.38 -22.19 -17.41
CA GLN A 88 -17.39 -21.17 -17.01
C GLN A 88 -18.08 -19.97 -16.36
N LEU A 89 -17.36 -19.35 -15.42
CA LEU A 89 -17.72 -18.04 -14.89
C LEU A 89 -17.06 -16.94 -15.74
N TYR A 90 -17.86 -16.11 -16.40
CA TYR A 90 -17.39 -14.92 -17.08
C TYR A 90 -17.41 -13.75 -16.11
N VAL A 91 -16.24 -13.26 -15.75
CA VAL A 91 -16.03 -12.33 -14.65
C VAL A 91 -15.90 -10.91 -15.18
N ASP A 92 -16.73 -10.02 -14.63
CA ASP A 92 -16.75 -8.60 -14.96
C ASP A 92 -15.88 -7.78 -14.00
N SER A 93 -15.85 -8.15 -12.71
CA SER A 93 -15.01 -7.50 -11.70
C SER A 93 -14.50 -8.47 -10.63
N ILE A 94 -13.30 -8.18 -10.10
CA ILE A 94 -12.68 -8.90 -8.99
C ILE A 94 -12.29 -7.88 -7.93
N THR A 95 -12.65 -8.15 -6.69
CA THR A 95 -12.19 -7.43 -5.51
C THR A 95 -11.65 -8.42 -4.50
N LEU A 96 -10.60 -8.06 -3.75
CA LEU A 96 -10.16 -8.88 -2.62
C LEU A 96 -11.28 -8.89 -1.57
N LYS A 97 -11.55 -10.06 -0.99
CA LYS A 97 -12.51 -10.17 0.11
C LYS A 97 -12.01 -9.33 1.29
N GLY A 98 -12.88 -8.48 1.84
CA GLY A 98 -12.52 -7.50 2.87
C GLY A 98 -12.06 -6.12 2.37
N ALA A 99 -11.62 -5.98 1.11
CA ALA A 99 -11.15 -4.69 0.59
C ALA A 99 -12.24 -3.61 0.54
N GLY A 100 -13.51 -3.99 0.36
CA GLY A 100 -14.63 -3.04 0.40
C GLY A 100 -14.89 -2.47 1.80
N GLU A 101 -14.73 -3.28 2.84
CA GLU A 101 -14.87 -2.86 4.24
C GLU A 101 -13.71 -1.96 4.65
N LEU A 102 -12.48 -2.33 4.28
CA LEU A 102 -11.29 -1.51 4.48
C LEU A 102 -11.41 -0.16 3.75
N GLU A 103 -11.82 -0.15 2.48
CA GLU A 103 -12.02 1.10 1.73
C GLU A 103 -13.12 1.99 2.34
N LEU A 104 -14.18 1.38 2.88
CA LEU A 104 -15.22 2.12 3.60
C LEU A 104 -14.68 2.70 4.92
N ALA A 105 -13.98 1.90 5.72
CA ALA A 105 -13.37 2.32 6.98
C ALA A 105 -12.34 3.45 6.76
N PHE A 106 -11.50 3.34 5.71
CA PHE A 106 -10.56 4.38 5.32
C PHE A 106 -11.26 5.71 5.02
N ARG A 107 -12.31 5.68 4.19
CA ARG A 107 -13.08 6.88 3.84
C ARG A 107 -13.76 7.49 5.06
N GLN A 108 -14.39 6.69 5.90
CA GLN A 108 -15.04 7.16 7.12
C GLN A 108 -14.07 7.84 8.08
N LEU A 109 -12.90 7.22 8.31
CA LEU A 109 -11.89 7.79 9.20
C LEU A 109 -11.23 9.03 8.59
N LYS A 110 -10.92 9.00 7.29
CA LYS A 110 -10.40 10.17 6.57
C LYS A 110 -11.34 11.36 6.73
N ASP A 111 -12.63 11.18 6.46
CA ASP A 111 -13.61 12.25 6.56
C ASP A 111 -13.74 12.77 8.00
N LYS A 112 -13.69 11.88 9.00
CA LYS A 112 -13.69 12.24 10.42
C LYS A 112 -12.49 13.13 10.75
N LEU A 113 -11.27 12.67 10.47
CA LEU A 113 -10.04 13.39 10.82
C LEU A 113 -9.84 14.66 10.00
N GLN A 114 -10.32 14.68 8.75
CA GLN A 114 -10.34 15.89 7.93
C GLN A 114 -11.25 16.97 8.53
N ARG A 115 -12.44 16.59 9.03
CA ARG A 115 -13.35 17.51 9.74
C ARG A 115 -12.74 18.07 11.03
N GLU A 116 -11.90 17.28 11.70
CA GLU A 116 -11.12 17.72 12.88
C GLU A 116 -9.88 18.57 12.51
N GLY A 117 -9.61 18.79 11.21
CA GLY A 117 -8.44 19.56 10.76
C GLY A 117 -7.10 18.86 10.96
N LEU A 118 -7.08 17.52 11.06
CA LEU A 118 -5.81 16.78 11.21
C LEU A 118 -4.90 16.87 9.99
N PHE A 119 -5.46 17.10 8.81
CA PHE A 119 -4.72 17.13 7.54
C PHE A 119 -4.49 18.55 7.02
N ASP A 120 -4.75 19.58 7.83
CA ASP A 120 -4.59 20.97 7.42
C ASP A 120 -3.13 21.26 7.01
N PRO A 121 -2.88 21.75 5.77
CA PRO A 121 -1.54 22.14 5.34
C PRO A 121 -0.84 23.13 6.28
N ALA A 122 -1.58 23.99 6.99
CA ALA A 122 -1.02 24.95 7.93
C ALA A 122 -0.35 24.29 9.16
N ARG A 123 -0.66 23.02 9.44
CA ARG A 123 -0.02 22.24 10.52
C ARG A 123 1.31 21.63 10.11
N LYS A 124 1.59 21.53 8.80
CA LYS A 124 2.76 20.82 8.29
C LYS A 124 4.02 21.61 8.57
N LYS A 125 4.97 20.99 9.26
CA LYS A 125 6.27 21.57 9.63
C LYS A 125 7.25 21.48 8.45
N PRO A 126 8.08 22.50 8.22
CA PRO A 126 9.15 22.42 7.24
C PRO A 126 10.20 21.38 7.65
N LEU A 127 10.80 20.70 6.68
CA LEU A 127 11.89 19.77 6.93
C LEU A 127 13.20 20.53 7.19
N PRO A 128 14.06 20.04 8.10
CA PRO A 128 15.39 20.59 8.28
C PRO A 128 16.23 20.36 7.02
N HIS A 129 16.97 21.37 6.58
CA HIS A 129 17.83 21.23 5.40
C HIS A 129 19.04 20.32 5.65
N ILE A 130 19.56 20.33 6.89
CA ILE A 130 20.73 19.56 7.32
C ILE A 130 20.41 18.94 8.68
N PRO A 131 19.79 17.75 8.73
CA PRO A 131 19.50 17.09 10.01
C PRO A 131 20.80 16.55 10.64
N ARG A 132 20.90 16.69 11.96
CA ARG A 132 21.97 16.10 12.79
C ARG A 132 21.63 14.69 13.20
N ALA A 133 20.37 14.44 13.57
CA ALA A 133 19.90 13.10 13.82
C ALA A 133 18.49 12.85 13.28
N ILE A 134 18.23 11.58 12.97
CA ILE A 134 17.01 11.09 12.34
C ILE A 134 16.46 9.96 13.20
N GLY A 135 15.21 10.10 13.63
CA GLY A 135 14.46 9.03 14.27
C GLY A 135 13.80 8.17 13.20
N VAL A 136 13.81 6.84 13.36
CA VAL A 136 13.17 5.91 12.42
C VAL A 136 12.25 4.99 13.21
N VAL A 137 10.97 4.96 12.85
CA VAL A 137 9.98 3.97 13.32
C VAL A 137 9.73 3.01 12.18
N SER A 138 10.21 1.78 12.35
CA SER A 138 10.01 0.69 11.38
C SER A 138 10.25 -0.66 12.05
N SER A 139 10.02 -1.74 11.31
CA SER A 139 10.41 -3.08 11.75
C SER A 139 11.94 -3.17 11.87
N PRO A 140 12.48 -3.83 12.93
CA PRO A 140 13.91 -4.06 13.06
C PRO A 140 14.46 -5.00 11.97
N THR A 141 13.57 -5.81 11.39
CA THR A 141 13.90 -6.77 10.35
C THR A 141 13.10 -6.42 9.08
N GLY A 142 13.78 -6.28 7.95
CA GLY A 142 13.12 -6.03 6.68
C GLY A 142 13.95 -5.24 5.67
N ALA A 143 13.47 -5.19 4.43
CA ALA A 143 14.10 -4.40 3.37
C ALA A 143 14.03 -2.91 3.68
N ALA A 144 12.89 -2.40 4.16
CA ALA A 144 12.68 -0.99 4.44
C ALA A 144 13.77 -0.35 5.32
N ILE A 145 14.10 -0.94 6.46
CA ILE A 145 15.15 -0.41 7.35
C ILE A 145 16.54 -0.49 6.73
N ARG A 146 16.82 -1.54 5.95
CA ARG A 146 18.09 -1.67 5.22
C ARG A 146 18.22 -0.63 4.12
N ASP A 147 17.13 -0.36 3.40
CA ASP A 147 17.08 0.59 2.29
C ASP A 147 17.20 2.02 2.81
N ILE A 148 16.50 2.36 3.90
CA ILE A 148 16.68 3.64 4.62
C ILE A 148 18.14 3.78 5.06
N GLY A 149 18.68 2.79 5.78
CA GLY A 149 20.04 2.86 6.31
C GLY A 149 21.11 2.93 5.22
N ARG A 150 20.93 2.25 4.08
CA ARG A 150 21.82 2.35 2.91
C ARG A 150 21.75 3.74 2.29
N THR A 151 20.55 4.28 2.13
CA THR A 151 20.31 5.59 1.51
C THR A 151 20.89 6.72 2.35
N LEU A 152 20.63 6.72 3.66
CA LEU A 152 21.16 7.73 4.59
C LEU A 152 22.70 7.70 4.63
N ARG A 153 23.32 6.50 4.72
CA ARG A 153 24.79 6.38 4.69
C ARG A 153 25.39 6.85 3.37
N ARG A 154 24.71 6.62 2.24
CA ARG A 154 25.17 7.07 0.92
C ARG A 154 25.05 8.58 0.77
N ARG A 155 23.90 9.17 1.12
CA ARG A 155 23.59 10.58 0.85
C ARG A 155 24.08 11.53 1.94
N TRP A 156 24.01 11.15 3.21
CA TRP A 156 24.35 12.02 4.33
C TRP A 156 24.84 11.24 5.56
N PRO A 157 26.05 10.65 5.52
CA PRO A 157 26.58 9.84 6.62
C PRO A 157 26.87 10.61 7.91
N ALA A 158 26.80 11.94 7.88
CA ALA A 158 27.01 12.80 9.05
C ALA A 158 25.83 12.77 10.03
N ALA A 159 24.63 12.34 9.58
CA ALA A 159 23.48 12.23 10.47
C ALA A 159 23.53 10.97 11.32
N THR A 160 23.22 11.11 12.62
CA THR A 160 23.01 9.97 13.53
C THR A 160 21.62 9.39 13.29
N VAL A 161 21.49 8.06 13.23
CA VAL A 161 20.21 7.39 13.00
C VAL A 161 19.79 6.61 14.24
N TYR A 162 18.62 6.94 14.79
CA TYR A 162 18.01 6.26 15.93
C TYR A 162 16.83 5.42 15.45
N LEU A 163 16.92 4.10 15.55
CA LEU A 163 15.82 3.19 15.27
C LEU A 163 15.01 2.93 16.54
N LEU A 164 13.72 3.21 16.51
CA LEU A 164 12.77 2.67 17.48
C LEU A 164 11.98 1.54 16.82
N PRO A 165 12.27 0.27 17.17
CA PRO A 165 11.64 -0.87 16.52
C PRO A 165 10.16 -0.95 16.90
N ALA A 166 9.30 -1.09 15.91
CA ALA A 166 7.86 -1.33 16.10
C ALA A 166 7.37 -2.39 15.12
N PRO A 167 6.42 -3.26 15.50
CA PRO A 167 5.71 -4.07 14.52
C PRO A 167 4.94 -3.14 13.61
N VAL A 168 5.17 -3.27 12.30
CA VAL A 168 4.58 -2.40 11.29
C VAL A 168 3.32 -3.00 10.67
N GLN A 169 2.90 -4.17 11.15
CA GLN A 169 1.80 -4.98 10.62
C GLN A 169 1.18 -5.86 11.71
N GLY A 170 -0.07 -6.28 11.50
CA GLY A 170 -0.80 -7.16 12.40
C GLY A 170 -1.52 -6.42 13.52
N GLU A 171 -2.27 -7.18 14.31
CA GLU A 171 -3.09 -6.66 15.41
C GLU A 171 -2.24 -5.94 16.47
N GLY A 172 -2.68 -4.76 16.90
CA GLY A 172 -1.98 -3.93 17.88
C GLY A 172 -0.72 -3.22 17.36
N ALA A 173 -0.47 -3.26 16.05
CA ALA A 173 0.67 -2.56 15.45
C ALA A 173 0.51 -1.03 15.49
N ALA A 174 -0.70 -0.52 15.25
CA ALA A 174 -0.99 0.91 15.21
C ALA A 174 -0.64 1.61 16.53
N GLU A 175 -1.02 1.03 17.67
CA GLU A 175 -0.72 1.57 19.00
C GLU A 175 0.78 1.57 19.28
N LYS A 176 1.49 0.53 18.85
CA LYS A 176 2.95 0.43 19.02
C LYS A 176 3.69 1.43 18.13
N ILE A 177 3.24 1.64 16.89
CA ILE A 177 3.76 2.68 15.99
C ILE A 177 3.52 4.06 16.62
N ALA A 178 2.29 4.35 17.07
CA ALA A 178 1.93 5.61 17.71
C ALA A 178 2.78 5.88 18.97
N ALA A 179 2.94 4.86 19.84
CA ALA A 179 3.78 4.95 21.02
C ALA A 179 5.26 5.19 20.66
N ALA A 180 5.75 4.56 19.58
CA ALA A 180 7.12 4.74 19.11
C ALA A 180 7.36 6.16 18.58
N ILE A 181 6.45 6.70 17.77
CA ILE A 181 6.49 8.09 17.29
C ILE A 181 6.55 9.05 18.49
N ALA A 182 5.64 8.88 19.44
CA ALA A 182 5.58 9.73 20.62
C ALA A 182 6.86 9.60 21.50
N ALA A 183 7.44 8.40 21.60
CA ALA A 183 8.67 8.19 22.34
C ALA A 183 9.89 8.84 21.67
N ILE A 184 10.01 8.77 20.34
CA ILE A 184 11.03 9.50 19.59
C ILE A 184 10.86 11.01 19.80
N ASP A 185 9.66 11.54 19.60
CA ASP A 185 9.39 12.98 19.72
C ASP A 185 9.72 13.52 21.13
N ARG A 186 9.34 12.79 22.19
CA ARG A 186 9.68 13.16 23.57
C ARG A 186 11.18 13.22 23.83
N ASN A 187 11.97 12.40 23.14
CA ASN A 187 13.43 12.36 23.29
C ASN A 187 14.16 13.22 22.24
N ALA A 188 13.45 13.86 21.32
CA ALA A 188 14.04 14.50 20.16
C ALA A 188 15.05 15.59 20.52
N GLN A 189 14.73 16.43 21.51
CA GLN A 189 15.65 17.47 21.96
C GLN A 189 16.93 16.90 22.57
N ARG A 190 16.82 15.86 23.41
CA ARG A 190 17.97 15.22 24.08
C ARG A 190 18.88 14.49 23.09
N LEU A 191 18.29 13.84 22.10
CA LEU A 191 19.00 13.06 21.08
C LEU A 191 19.29 13.87 19.81
N GLN A 192 18.95 15.17 19.78
CA GLN A 192 19.10 16.07 18.64
C GLN A 192 18.42 15.53 17.36
N ILE A 193 17.28 14.86 17.51
CA ILE A 193 16.51 14.33 16.38
C ILE A 193 15.73 15.47 15.74
N ASP A 194 16.09 15.78 14.50
CA ASP A 194 15.54 16.91 13.76
C ASP A 194 14.39 16.46 12.81
N VAL A 195 14.28 15.17 12.51
CA VAL A 195 13.22 14.59 11.67
C VAL A 195 12.93 13.13 12.05
N ILE A 196 11.67 12.71 11.94
CA ILE A 196 11.21 11.33 12.19
C ILE A 196 10.76 10.69 10.86
N LEU A 197 11.24 9.48 10.58
CA LEU A 197 10.77 8.65 9.48
C LEU A 197 9.85 7.56 10.02
N VAL A 198 8.66 7.46 9.47
CA VAL A 198 7.70 6.38 9.75
C VAL A 198 7.55 5.58 8.46
N ALA A 199 8.07 4.36 8.43
CA ALA A 199 8.25 3.67 7.17
C ALA A 199 7.99 2.17 7.24
N ARG A 200 7.47 1.65 6.13
CA ARG A 200 7.30 0.23 5.85
C ARG A 200 7.43 -0.01 4.35
N GLY A 201 7.97 -1.17 3.97
CA GLY A 201 7.99 -1.60 2.57
C GLY A 201 6.59 -1.88 2.01
N GLY A 202 6.54 -2.42 0.79
CA GLY A 202 5.29 -2.90 0.19
C GLY A 202 4.61 -4.01 0.99
N GLY A 203 3.33 -4.24 0.67
CA GLY A 203 2.49 -5.28 1.26
C GLY A 203 1.08 -5.20 0.66
N SER A 204 0.19 -6.09 1.08
CA SER A 204 -1.25 -5.95 0.77
C SER A 204 -1.88 -4.76 1.51
N LEU A 205 -3.15 -4.45 1.23
CA LEU A 205 -3.87 -3.38 1.95
C LEU A 205 -4.02 -3.72 3.44
N GLU A 206 -4.29 -4.98 3.75
CA GLU A 206 -4.44 -5.53 5.10
C GLU A 206 -3.12 -5.42 5.87
N ASP A 207 -2.03 -5.71 5.16
CA ASP A 207 -0.69 -5.52 5.65
C ASP A 207 -0.52 -4.06 6.08
N LEU A 208 -0.68 -3.09 5.17
CA LEU A 208 -0.45 -1.67 5.43
C LEU A 208 -1.49 -1.02 6.37
N TRP A 209 -2.50 -1.76 6.80
CA TRP A 209 -3.67 -1.21 7.50
C TRP A 209 -3.34 -0.50 8.82
N ALA A 210 -2.29 -0.93 9.53
CA ALA A 210 -1.86 -0.27 10.77
C ALA A 210 -1.56 1.23 10.60
N PHE A 211 -1.21 1.69 9.40
CA PHE A 211 -0.98 3.10 9.06
C PHE A 211 -2.26 3.86 8.68
N ASN A 212 -3.38 3.14 8.53
CA ASN A 212 -4.73 3.69 8.34
C ASN A 212 -5.52 3.79 9.63
N GLU A 213 -4.92 3.49 10.78
CA GLU A 213 -5.60 3.59 12.07
C GLU A 213 -5.42 4.96 12.74
N GLU A 214 -6.45 5.37 13.47
CA GLU A 214 -6.53 6.68 14.12
C GLU A 214 -5.36 6.99 15.09
N PRO A 215 -4.86 6.05 15.92
CA PRO A 215 -3.76 6.32 16.84
C PRO A 215 -2.49 6.81 16.14
N VAL A 216 -2.16 6.25 14.97
CA VAL A 216 -0.97 6.64 14.20
C VAL A 216 -1.13 8.07 13.66
N ALA A 217 -2.28 8.36 13.06
CA ALA A 217 -2.59 9.69 12.53
C ALA A 217 -2.50 10.78 13.61
N ARG A 218 -3.06 10.50 14.80
CA ARG A 218 -3.01 11.43 15.94
C ARG A 218 -1.60 11.58 16.49
N ALA A 219 -0.82 10.51 16.59
CA ALA A 219 0.57 10.59 17.04
C ALA A 219 1.44 11.44 16.10
N ILE A 220 1.27 11.27 14.79
CA ILE A 220 1.96 12.09 13.78
C ILE A 220 1.55 13.56 13.91
N ALA A 221 0.24 13.82 13.97
CA ALA A 221 -0.30 15.17 14.04
C ALA A 221 0.05 15.91 15.34
N ALA A 222 0.35 15.17 16.42
CA ALA A 222 0.77 15.70 17.72
C ALA A 222 2.29 15.85 17.87
N ALA A 223 3.09 15.25 16.96
CA ALA A 223 4.55 15.34 17.02
C ALA A 223 5.02 16.79 16.84
N ARG A 224 6.04 17.19 17.59
CA ARG A 224 6.69 18.50 17.47
C ARG A 224 7.84 18.45 16.46
N THR A 225 8.51 17.32 16.36
CA THR A 225 9.49 17.03 15.30
C THR A 225 8.76 16.77 13.99
N PRO A 226 9.26 17.24 12.83
CA PRO A 226 8.66 16.93 11.53
C PRO A 226 8.72 15.42 11.24
N VAL A 227 7.66 14.89 10.65
CA VAL A 227 7.46 13.48 10.32
C VAL A 227 7.35 13.30 8.81
N ILE A 228 8.17 12.39 8.29
CA ILE A 228 8.10 11.91 6.91
C ILE A 228 7.58 10.49 6.92
N THR A 229 6.56 10.21 6.12
CA THR A 229 6.10 8.84 5.89
C THR A 229 6.71 8.25 4.63
N GLY A 230 6.97 6.94 4.65
CA GLY A 230 7.43 6.16 3.50
C GLY A 230 6.85 4.76 3.58
N VAL A 231 5.54 4.64 3.33
CA VAL A 231 4.77 3.40 3.48
C VAL A 231 4.36 2.90 2.10
N GLY A 232 4.75 1.66 1.76
CA GLY A 232 4.33 1.03 0.50
C GLY A 232 5.02 1.61 -0.74
N HIS A 233 4.21 1.86 -1.77
CA HIS A 233 4.57 2.42 -3.08
C HIS A 233 3.76 3.67 -3.44
N GLU A 234 3.96 4.19 -4.65
CA GLU A 234 3.35 5.45 -5.12
C GLU A 234 1.81 5.46 -5.01
N VAL A 235 1.16 4.31 -5.25
CA VAL A 235 -0.30 4.17 -5.23
C VAL A 235 -0.88 3.98 -3.81
N ASP A 236 -0.03 3.65 -2.84
CA ASP A 236 -0.44 3.35 -1.47
C ASP A 236 -0.50 4.68 -0.69
N ILE A 237 -1.70 5.26 -0.56
CA ILE A 237 -1.92 6.46 0.27
C ILE A 237 -2.63 6.04 1.54
N THR A 238 -2.00 6.28 2.67
CA THR A 238 -2.51 5.95 4.00
C THR A 238 -2.99 7.18 4.76
N ILE A 239 -3.78 6.99 5.82
CA ILE A 239 -4.16 8.07 6.73
C ILE A 239 -2.92 8.71 7.38
N ALA A 240 -1.91 7.90 7.74
CA ALA A 240 -0.64 8.40 8.22
C ALA A 240 0.03 9.37 7.23
N ASP A 241 -0.02 9.09 5.93
CA ASP A 241 0.54 9.98 4.90
C ASP A 241 -0.18 11.33 4.83
N LEU A 242 -1.50 11.34 5.05
CA LEU A 242 -2.29 12.56 5.06
C LEU A 242 -1.94 13.43 6.28
N ALA A 243 -1.72 12.79 7.44
CA ALA A 243 -1.32 13.45 8.68
C ALA A 243 0.14 13.92 8.68
N ALA A 244 1.02 13.27 7.92
CA ALA A 244 2.45 13.57 7.89
C ALA A 244 2.76 14.95 7.30
N ASP A 245 3.90 15.50 7.72
CA ASP A 245 4.41 16.77 7.18
C ASP A 245 4.81 16.59 5.72
N VAL A 246 5.46 15.46 5.41
CA VAL A 246 5.84 15.09 4.05
C VAL A 246 5.57 13.61 3.80
N ARG A 247 4.84 13.31 2.72
CA ARG A 247 4.70 11.95 2.19
C ARG A 247 5.83 11.63 1.23
N ALA A 248 6.36 10.41 1.32
CA ALA A 248 7.16 9.78 0.28
C ALA A 248 6.53 8.45 -0.16
N ALA A 249 6.71 8.10 -1.43
CA ALA A 249 6.13 6.89 -2.00
C ALA A 249 6.76 5.60 -1.48
N THR A 250 8.01 5.64 -0.98
CA THR A 250 8.74 4.45 -0.53
C THR A 250 9.64 4.79 0.67
N PRO A 251 10.07 3.79 1.47
CA PRO A 251 11.07 3.99 2.52
C PRO A 251 12.35 4.67 2.03
N THR A 252 12.84 4.30 0.84
CA THR A 252 14.01 4.93 0.20
C THR A 252 13.75 6.41 -0.08
N ALA A 253 12.62 6.74 -0.71
CA ALA A 253 12.28 8.12 -1.01
C ALA A 253 12.08 8.96 0.26
N ALA A 254 11.57 8.36 1.35
CA ALA A 254 11.48 9.04 2.64
C ALA A 254 12.87 9.40 3.19
N ALA A 255 13.82 8.46 3.13
CA ALA A 255 15.21 8.72 3.49
C ALA A 255 15.86 9.79 2.61
N GLU A 256 15.59 9.79 1.30
CA GLU A 256 16.12 10.82 0.39
C GLU A 256 15.56 12.21 0.67
N ARG A 257 14.29 12.32 1.06
CA ARG A 257 13.67 13.59 1.45
C ARG A 257 14.14 14.09 2.81
N ALA A 258 14.60 13.19 3.67
CA ALA A 258 15.04 13.53 5.02
C ALA A 258 16.38 14.26 5.04
N VAL A 259 17.26 14.04 4.05
CA VAL A 259 18.65 14.49 4.07
C VAL A 259 19.08 15.17 2.76
N PRO A 260 20.05 16.09 2.81
CA PRO A 260 20.63 16.67 1.60
C PRO A 260 21.49 15.65 0.84
N ASP A 261 21.86 16.00 -0.39
CA ASP A 261 22.84 15.23 -1.16
C ASP A 261 24.27 15.67 -0.84
N ARG A 262 25.11 14.76 -0.35
CA ARG A 262 26.53 15.06 -0.07
C ARG A 262 27.27 15.60 -1.29
N THR A 263 26.99 15.09 -2.48
CA THR A 263 27.68 15.52 -3.71
C THR A 263 27.29 16.96 -4.05
N GLU A 264 25.98 17.25 -4.01
CA GLU A 264 25.47 18.61 -4.25
C GLU A 264 26.01 19.60 -3.21
N MET A 265 26.02 19.22 -1.93
CA MET A 265 26.57 20.04 -0.85
C MET A 265 28.07 20.31 -1.04
N GLY A 266 28.85 19.30 -1.45
CA GLY A 266 30.27 19.45 -1.77
C GLY A 266 30.50 20.42 -2.92
N HIS A 267 29.71 20.33 -4.00
CA HIS A 267 29.78 21.28 -5.11
C HIS A 267 29.46 22.71 -4.68
N ARG A 268 28.41 22.92 -3.87
CA ARG A 268 28.06 24.25 -3.35
C ARG A 268 29.18 24.85 -2.49
N ILE A 269 29.78 24.06 -1.60
CA ILE A 269 30.91 24.50 -0.78
C ILE A 269 32.09 24.89 -1.66
N GLY A 270 32.43 24.08 -2.66
CA GLY A 270 33.51 24.39 -3.62
C GLY A 270 33.28 25.68 -4.39
N GLN A 271 32.05 25.93 -4.85
CA GLN A 271 31.68 27.18 -5.53
C GLN A 271 31.80 28.40 -4.61
N LEU A 272 31.37 28.29 -3.36
CA LEU A 272 31.49 29.38 -2.39
C LEU A 272 32.96 29.66 -2.03
N ALA A 273 33.78 28.62 -1.87
CA ALA A 273 35.22 28.76 -1.61
C ALA A 273 35.97 29.43 -2.77
N ALA A 274 35.59 29.13 -4.02
CA ALA A 274 36.16 29.77 -5.20
C ALA A 274 35.81 31.27 -5.29
N ARG A 275 34.61 31.67 -4.84
CA ARG A 275 34.18 33.08 -4.80
C ARG A 275 34.83 33.90 -3.68
N LEU A 276 35.29 33.25 -2.62
CA LEU A 276 35.99 33.91 -1.51
C LEU A 276 37.49 34.07 -1.77
N SER A 277 38.05 33.24 -2.67
CA SER A 277 39.47 33.22 -3.01
C SER A 277 39.82 34.06 -4.25
N GLY A 278 38.83 34.67 -4.91
CA GLY A 278 39.01 35.54 -6.08
C GLY A 278 38.37 36.90 -5.84
#